data_AF-A0A920C5X2-F1
#
_entry.id   AF-A0A920C5X2-F1
#
_cell.length_a   1.000
_cell.length_b   1.000
_cell.length_c   1.000
_cell.angle_alpha   90.00
_cell.angle_beta   90.00
_cell.angle_gamma   90.00
#
_symmetry.space_group_name_H-M   'P 1'
#
loop_
_entity.id
_entity.type
_entity.pdbx_description
1 polymer ?
#
loop_
_entity_poly.entity_id
_entity_poly.type
_entity_poly.pdbx_seq_one_letter_code
_entity_poly.pdbx_strand_id
1 'polypeptide(L)'
;MNEEQLLKYVQEITRNILEAVATSDLSEEQAVEQLISDVGNILDQYDLLVDEVIPEAIINHYFGGVDEAAKLLKGDGIKTKKMSRLIHQEAVGKIIDDTLLDFKAAIRTAKKSANTTIRNALDDVQGDFAKGLLTGDARKVIQKRVAKSFEKEGLTAFITKDNRKLPLDFYAMTVTRTKMRDASVQGHVQRYIENGQDLVQIIENSDSCAVCAAHRGVVVSLTGDTEGYKSVDEVQLPPYHPN
;
A
#
# COMPACT_ATOMS: atom_id res chain seq x y z
N MET A 1 11.85 6.97 -9.16
CA MET A 1 11.54 7.52 -7.81
C MET A 1 11.76 6.43 -6.73
N ASN A 2 12.14 6.70 -5.48
CA ASN A 2 12.37 5.68 -4.42
C ASN A 2 11.28 5.69 -3.32
N GLU A 3 11.21 4.62 -2.49
CA GLU A 3 10.22 4.51 -1.39
C GLU A 3 10.25 5.72 -0.42
N GLU A 4 11.41 6.35 -0.25
CA GLU A 4 11.60 7.53 0.59
C GLU A 4 10.90 8.77 0.02
N GLN A 5 10.84 8.90 -1.30
CA GLN A 5 10.09 9.96 -1.97
C GLN A 5 8.59 9.75 -1.79
N LEU A 6 8.07 8.52 -1.89
CA LEU A 6 6.65 8.23 -1.62
C LEU A 6 6.25 8.62 -0.20
N LEU A 7 7.10 8.34 0.80
CA LEU A 7 6.89 8.77 2.18
C LEU A 7 6.80 10.30 2.29
N LYS A 8 7.74 11.02 1.69
CA LYS A 8 7.77 12.50 1.73
C LYS A 8 6.50 13.09 1.13
N TYR A 9 6.02 12.52 0.02
CA TYR A 9 4.77 12.95 -0.60
C TYR A 9 3.56 12.69 0.28
N VAL A 10 3.50 11.55 0.97
CA VAL A 10 2.37 11.27 1.88
C VAL A 10 2.37 12.22 3.08
N GLN A 11 3.55 12.55 3.61
CA GLN A 11 3.67 13.56 4.67
C GLN A 11 3.22 14.95 4.17
N GLU A 12 3.56 15.30 2.94
CA GLU A 12 3.13 16.55 2.30
C GLU A 12 1.60 16.59 2.11
N ILE A 13 0.99 15.51 1.61
CA ILE A 13 -0.47 15.40 1.48
C ILE A 13 -1.16 15.56 2.83
N THR A 14 -0.66 14.85 3.85
CA THR A 14 -1.20 14.94 5.21
C THR A 14 -1.15 16.37 5.72
N ARG A 15 -0.01 17.05 5.52
CA ARG A 15 0.16 18.46 5.88
C ARG A 15 -0.83 19.35 5.12
N ASN A 16 -0.96 19.17 3.82
CA ASN A 16 -1.83 20.00 2.98
C ASN A 16 -3.31 19.86 3.38
N ILE A 17 -3.75 18.65 3.77
CA ILE A 17 -5.10 18.45 4.29
C ILE A 17 -5.30 19.15 5.63
N LEU A 18 -4.34 19.05 6.56
CA LEU A 18 -4.41 19.75 7.85
C LEU A 18 -4.38 21.27 7.68
N GLU A 19 -3.61 21.78 6.73
CA GLU A 19 -3.57 23.20 6.38
C GLU A 19 -4.92 23.67 5.83
N ALA A 20 -5.52 22.91 4.90
CA ALA A 20 -6.86 23.20 4.39
C ALA A 20 -7.90 23.29 5.52
N VAL A 21 -7.86 22.36 6.49
CA VAL A 21 -8.71 22.41 7.68
C VAL A 21 -8.48 23.67 8.51
N ALA A 22 -7.21 24.03 8.74
CA ALA A 22 -6.84 25.17 9.57
C ALA A 22 -7.24 26.52 8.95
N THR A 23 -7.28 26.62 7.62
CA THR A 23 -7.64 27.85 6.91
C THR A 23 -9.14 27.99 6.67
N SER A 24 -9.89 26.89 6.63
CA SER A 24 -11.33 26.90 6.31
C SER A 24 -12.19 27.44 7.44
N ASP A 25 -13.25 28.18 7.07
CA ASP A 25 -14.23 28.71 8.02
C ASP A 25 -15.37 27.71 8.27
N LEU A 26 -15.12 26.73 9.13
CA LEU A 26 -16.00 25.58 9.29
C LEU A 26 -17.32 25.87 10.02
N SER A 27 -17.61 27.12 10.38
CA SER A 27 -18.98 27.49 10.79
C SER A 27 -19.92 27.71 9.61
N GLU A 28 -19.40 27.86 8.38
CA GLU A 28 -20.19 28.10 7.17
C GLU A 28 -20.27 26.84 6.30
N GLU A 29 -21.49 26.44 5.91
CA GLU A 29 -21.73 25.23 5.10
C GLU A 29 -20.96 25.25 3.77
N GLN A 30 -20.88 26.42 3.12
CA GLN A 30 -20.15 26.56 1.87
C GLN A 30 -18.64 26.27 2.04
N ALA A 31 -18.06 26.67 3.17
CA ALA A 31 -16.65 26.41 3.46
C ALA A 31 -16.39 24.95 3.82
N VAL A 32 -17.37 24.26 4.40
CA VAL A 32 -17.31 22.80 4.66
C VAL A 32 -17.28 22.04 3.34
N GLU A 33 -18.17 22.36 2.40
CA GLU A 33 -18.19 21.71 1.08
C GLU A 33 -16.93 22.03 0.27
N GLN A 34 -16.39 23.26 0.38
CA GLN A 34 -15.11 23.61 -0.22
C GLN A 34 -13.97 22.79 0.38
N LEU A 35 -13.90 22.64 1.72
CA LEU A 35 -12.89 21.82 2.37
C LEU A 35 -12.97 20.35 1.90
N ILE A 36 -14.17 19.78 1.81
CA ILE A 36 -14.36 18.41 1.33
C ILE A 36 -13.85 18.26 -0.11
N SER A 37 -14.15 19.24 -0.96
CA SER A 37 -13.65 19.30 -2.34
C SER A 37 -12.12 19.38 -2.39
N ASP A 38 -11.51 20.26 -1.59
CA ASP A 38 -10.07 20.45 -1.52
C ASP A 38 -9.35 19.18 -1.07
N VAL A 39 -9.86 18.51 -0.03
CA VAL A 39 -9.33 17.21 0.42
C VAL A 39 -9.48 16.15 -0.68
N GLY A 40 -10.60 16.15 -1.40
CA GLY A 40 -10.80 15.29 -2.57
C GLY A 40 -9.74 15.51 -3.64
N ASN A 41 -9.46 16.76 -3.99
CA ASN A 41 -8.47 17.15 -5.00
C ASN A 41 -7.04 16.78 -4.56
N ILE A 42 -6.69 16.95 -3.29
CA ILE A 42 -5.38 16.54 -2.75
C ILE A 42 -5.22 15.02 -2.90
N LEU A 43 -6.27 14.24 -2.62
CA LEU A 43 -6.25 12.79 -2.79
C LEU A 43 -6.24 12.36 -4.27
N ASP A 44 -6.79 13.14 -5.19
CA ASP A 44 -6.64 12.91 -6.64
C ASP A 44 -5.22 13.17 -7.13
N GLN A 45 -4.55 14.20 -6.62
CA GLN A 45 -3.13 14.43 -6.92
C GLN A 45 -2.26 13.27 -6.45
N TYR A 46 -2.61 12.66 -5.32
CA TYR A 46 -1.94 11.44 -4.86
C TYR A 46 -2.16 10.25 -5.81
N ASP A 47 -3.38 10.07 -6.33
CA ASP A 47 -3.69 8.99 -7.30
C ASP A 47 -2.83 9.11 -8.56
N LEU A 48 -2.67 10.33 -9.09
CA LEU A 48 -1.83 10.60 -10.26
C LEU A 48 -0.36 10.26 -10.00
N LEU A 49 0.16 10.60 -8.81
CA LEU A 49 1.53 10.27 -8.43
C LEU A 49 1.73 8.76 -8.30
N VAL A 50 0.76 8.05 -7.71
CA VAL A 50 0.78 6.58 -7.61
C VAL A 50 0.85 5.96 -9.00
N ASP A 51 0.02 6.42 -9.94
CA ASP A 51 0.00 5.96 -11.32
C ASP A 51 1.34 6.21 -12.05
N GLU A 52 2.09 7.25 -11.70
CA GLU A 52 3.42 7.55 -12.26
C GLU A 52 4.53 6.66 -11.68
N VAL A 53 4.48 6.39 -10.38
CA VAL A 53 5.63 5.87 -9.61
C VAL A 53 5.61 4.36 -9.48
N ILE A 54 4.45 3.80 -9.17
CA ILE A 54 4.30 2.39 -8.85
C ILE A 54 4.71 1.49 -10.02
N PRO A 55 4.37 1.78 -11.28
CA PRO A 55 4.80 0.96 -12.41
C PRO A 55 6.33 0.81 -12.51
N GLU A 56 7.07 1.91 -12.40
CA GLU A 56 8.54 1.90 -12.46
C GLU A 56 9.13 1.07 -11.30
N ALA A 57 8.60 1.26 -10.09
CA ALA A 57 9.07 0.53 -8.91
C ALA A 57 8.82 -0.98 -9.04
N ILE A 58 7.63 -1.40 -9.49
CA ILE A 58 7.29 -2.82 -9.72
C ILE A 58 8.23 -3.42 -10.76
N ILE A 59 8.44 -2.74 -11.89
CA ILE A 59 9.35 -3.20 -12.95
C ILE A 59 10.75 -3.43 -12.39
N ASN A 60 11.29 -2.46 -11.64
CA ASN A 60 12.64 -2.55 -11.08
C ASN A 60 12.77 -3.71 -10.08
N HIS A 61 11.83 -3.87 -9.17
CA HIS A 61 11.87 -4.97 -8.19
C HIS A 61 11.66 -6.33 -8.84
N TYR A 62 10.74 -6.43 -9.80
CA TYR A 62 10.50 -7.67 -10.54
C TYR A 62 11.74 -8.14 -11.30
N PHE A 63 12.33 -7.26 -12.12
CA PHE A 63 13.53 -7.63 -12.87
C PHE A 63 14.76 -7.80 -11.99
N GLY A 64 14.83 -7.11 -10.84
CA GLY A 64 15.81 -7.41 -9.79
C GLY A 64 15.73 -8.87 -9.31
N GLY A 65 14.52 -9.36 -9.02
CA GLY A 65 14.28 -10.76 -8.66
C GLY A 65 14.61 -11.74 -9.80
N VAL A 66 14.30 -11.39 -11.05
CA VAL A 66 14.69 -12.19 -12.23
C VAL A 66 16.22 -12.33 -12.32
N ASP A 67 16.95 -11.24 -12.13
CA ASP A 67 18.42 -11.22 -12.17
C ASP A 67 19.03 -12.00 -11.01
N GLU A 68 18.47 -11.88 -9.81
CA GLU A 68 18.89 -12.65 -8.63
C GLU A 68 18.66 -14.15 -8.82
N ALA A 69 17.48 -14.55 -9.27
CA ALA A 69 17.19 -15.93 -9.62
C ALA A 69 18.13 -16.48 -10.69
N ALA A 70 18.46 -15.68 -11.72
CA ALA A 70 19.42 -16.07 -12.74
C ALA A 70 20.83 -16.30 -12.17
N LYS A 71 21.25 -15.53 -11.15
CA LYS A 71 22.52 -15.74 -10.44
C LYS A 71 22.50 -17.02 -9.61
N LEU A 72 21.41 -17.27 -8.87
CA LEU A 72 21.25 -18.47 -8.06
C LEU A 72 21.29 -19.74 -8.92
N LEU A 73 20.53 -19.77 -10.03
CA LEU A 73 20.56 -20.87 -11.00
C LEU A 73 21.98 -21.16 -11.51
N LYS A 74 22.74 -20.12 -11.86
CA LYS A 74 24.14 -20.28 -12.30
C LYS A 74 25.04 -20.80 -11.17
N GLY A 75 24.81 -20.35 -9.94
CA GLY A 75 25.50 -20.83 -8.74
C GLY A 75 25.31 -22.34 -8.53
N ASP A 76 24.11 -22.83 -8.83
CA ASP A 76 23.76 -24.26 -8.77
C ASP A 76 24.20 -25.05 -10.02
N GLY A 77 24.96 -24.43 -10.93
CA GLY A 77 25.44 -25.06 -12.17
C GLY A 77 24.36 -25.19 -13.26
N ILE A 78 23.19 -24.59 -13.08
CA ILE A 78 22.09 -24.63 -14.05
C ILE A 78 22.34 -23.58 -15.15
N LYS A 79 22.36 -24.03 -16.41
CA LYS A 79 22.46 -23.13 -17.56
C LYS A 79 21.14 -22.40 -17.76
N THR A 80 21.19 -21.07 -17.63
CA THR A 80 20.00 -20.23 -17.78
C THR A 80 19.57 -20.08 -19.25
N LYS A 81 18.30 -20.34 -19.55
CA LYS A 81 17.67 -20.07 -20.85
C LYS A 81 17.58 -18.56 -21.12
N LYS A 82 17.41 -18.21 -22.41
CA LYS A 82 17.08 -16.85 -22.82
C LYS A 82 15.72 -16.47 -22.24
N MET A 83 15.66 -15.30 -21.61
CA MET A 83 14.46 -14.76 -20.97
C MET A 83 13.32 -14.55 -21.99
N SER A 84 12.10 -14.99 -21.67
CA SER A 84 10.92 -14.76 -22.50
C SER A 84 10.31 -13.41 -22.19
N ARG A 85 10.44 -12.47 -23.13
CA ARG A 85 9.90 -11.12 -22.96
C ARG A 85 8.38 -11.14 -22.68
N LEU A 86 7.64 -12.02 -23.34
CA LEU A 86 6.18 -12.10 -23.21
C LEU A 86 5.74 -12.51 -21.79
N ILE A 87 6.31 -13.60 -21.25
CA ILE A 87 5.97 -14.14 -19.93
C ILE A 87 6.20 -13.09 -18.83
N HIS A 88 7.35 -12.40 -18.90
CA HIS A 88 7.68 -11.37 -17.93
C HIS A 88 6.82 -10.11 -18.08
N GLN A 89 6.47 -9.71 -19.30
CA GLN A 89 5.57 -8.57 -19.53
C GLN A 89 4.16 -8.82 -19.00
N GLU A 90 3.62 -10.02 -19.20
CA GLU A 90 2.30 -10.39 -18.66
C GLU A 90 2.31 -10.42 -17.13
N ALA A 91 3.33 -11.04 -16.52
CA ALA A 91 3.47 -11.11 -15.07
C ALA A 91 3.60 -9.71 -14.43
N VAL A 92 4.46 -8.85 -14.99
CA VAL A 92 4.64 -7.47 -14.52
C VAL A 92 3.34 -6.66 -14.70
N GLY A 93 2.70 -6.76 -15.86
CA GLY A 93 1.45 -6.06 -16.14
C GLY A 93 0.37 -6.38 -15.11
N LYS A 94 0.18 -7.67 -14.80
CA LYS A 94 -0.77 -8.10 -13.78
C LYS A 94 -0.47 -7.50 -12.40
N ILE A 95 0.79 -7.51 -11.96
CA ILE A 95 1.17 -6.96 -10.65
C ILE A 95 0.93 -5.44 -10.61
N ILE A 96 1.21 -4.73 -11.70
CA ILE A 96 0.92 -3.30 -11.84
C ILE A 96 -0.59 -3.06 -11.74
N ASP A 97 -1.39 -3.75 -12.56
CA ASP A 97 -2.84 -3.56 -12.62
C ASP A 97 -3.50 -3.84 -11.26
N ASP A 98 -3.14 -4.95 -10.61
CA ASP A 98 -3.65 -5.32 -9.29
C ASP A 98 -3.26 -4.27 -8.23
N THR A 99 -2.03 -3.75 -8.30
CA THR A 99 -1.54 -2.75 -7.34
C THR A 99 -2.23 -1.40 -7.53
N LEU A 100 -2.34 -0.92 -8.77
CA LEU A 100 -3.02 0.34 -9.07
C LEU A 100 -4.53 0.26 -8.75
N LEU A 101 -5.16 -0.90 -8.98
CA LEU A 101 -6.54 -1.14 -8.59
C LEU A 101 -6.73 -1.06 -7.06
N ASP A 102 -5.84 -1.69 -6.30
CA ASP A 102 -5.86 -1.64 -4.83
C ASP A 102 -5.67 -0.18 -4.34
N PHE A 103 -4.73 0.60 -4.91
CA PHE A 103 -4.56 2.02 -4.58
C PHE A 103 -5.78 2.88 -4.92
N LYS A 104 -6.37 2.70 -6.10
CA LYS A 104 -7.59 3.41 -6.51
C LYS A 104 -8.75 3.11 -5.57
N ALA A 105 -8.90 1.85 -5.16
CA ALA A 105 -9.89 1.48 -4.16
C ALA A 105 -9.64 2.16 -2.82
N ALA A 106 -8.39 2.16 -2.37
CA ALA A 106 -7.97 2.83 -1.17
C ALA A 106 -8.32 4.33 -1.25
N ILE A 107 -7.86 5.06 -2.27
CA ILE A 107 -8.08 6.52 -2.42
C ILE A 107 -9.57 6.88 -2.42
N ARG A 108 -10.43 6.09 -3.07
CA ARG A 108 -11.88 6.27 -2.97
C ARG A 108 -12.40 6.15 -1.53
N THR A 109 -11.94 5.15 -0.78
CA THR A 109 -12.35 4.98 0.63
C THR A 109 -11.82 6.10 1.53
N ALA A 110 -10.60 6.58 1.29
CA ALA A 110 -9.99 7.71 1.96
C ALA A 110 -10.84 8.99 1.80
N LYS A 111 -11.27 9.33 0.57
CA LYS A 111 -12.16 10.48 0.30
C LYS A 111 -13.48 10.37 1.07
N LYS A 112 -14.11 9.19 1.04
CA LYS A 112 -15.36 8.95 1.77
C LYS A 112 -15.17 9.10 3.28
N SER A 113 -14.08 8.55 3.81
CA SER A 113 -13.74 8.68 5.24
C SER A 113 -13.52 10.14 5.61
N ALA A 114 -12.76 10.90 4.81
CA ALA A 114 -12.52 12.31 5.07
C ALA A 114 -13.80 13.13 5.18
N ASN A 115 -14.70 12.98 4.20
CA ASN A 115 -16.02 13.62 4.23
C ASN A 115 -16.79 13.27 5.52
N THR A 116 -16.85 11.97 5.84
CA THR A 116 -17.55 11.49 7.05
C THR A 116 -16.94 12.07 8.33
N THR A 117 -15.61 12.10 8.44
CA THR A 117 -14.90 12.64 9.61
C THR A 117 -15.14 14.15 9.77
N ILE A 118 -15.11 14.92 8.67
CA ILE A 118 -15.38 16.37 8.69
C ILE A 118 -16.81 16.62 9.18
N ARG A 119 -17.79 15.95 8.58
CA ARG A 119 -19.21 16.13 8.94
C ARG A 119 -19.52 15.73 10.37
N ASN A 120 -19.03 14.58 10.82
CA ASN A 120 -19.22 14.13 12.21
C ASN A 120 -18.61 15.12 13.21
N ALA A 121 -17.42 15.66 12.93
CA ALA A 121 -16.77 16.62 13.81
C ALA A 121 -17.55 17.95 13.88
N LEU A 122 -18.17 18.37 12.79
CA LEU A 122 -19.05 19.54 12.75
C LEU A 122 -20.30 19.30 13.61
N ASP A 123 -21.00 18.19 13.38
CA ASP A 123 -22.22 17.80 14.11
C ASP A 123 -21.97 17.69 15.63
N ASP A 124 -20.86 17.06 16.02
CA ASP A 124 -20.46 16.92 17.42
C ASP A 124 -20.27 18.29 18.10
N VAL A 125 -19.56 19.21 17.44
CA VAL A 125 -19.28 20.54 17.99
C VAL A 125 -20.56 21.38 18.05
N GLN A 126 -21.38 21.35 17.01
CA GLN A 126 -22.68 22.03 17.01
C GLN A 126 -23.60 21.51 18.13
N GLY A 127 -23.63 20.19 18.35
CA GLY A 127 -24.36 19.57 19.44
C GLY A 127 -23.86 19.98 20.83
N ASP A 128 -22.54 20.13 21.01
CA ASP A 128 -21.94 20.58 22.26
C ASP A 128 -22.26 22.07 22.54
N PHE A 129 -22.27 22.94 21.52
CA PHE A 129 -22.70 24.33 21.65
C PHE A 129 -24.19 24.44 22.01
N ALA A 130 -25.05 23.67 21.33
CA ALA A 130 -26.49 23.64 21.62
C ALA A 130 -26.81 23.21 23.06
N LYS A 131 -25.97 22.35 23.65
CA LYS A 131 -26.07 21.91 25.05
C LYS A 131 -25.40 22.85 26.05
N GLY A 132 -24.76 23.93 25.59
CA GLY A 132 -23.99 24.85 26.44
C GLY A 132 -22.73 24.24 27.05
N LEU A 133 -22.24 23.12 26.49
CA LEU A 133 -21.05 22.41 26.98
C LEU A 133 -19.74 23.06 26.49
N LEU A 134 -19.82 23.87 25.44
CA LEU A 134 -18.70 24.62 24.88
C LEU A 134 -19.02 26.11 24.85
N THR A 135 -17.98 26.91 25.06
CA THR A 135 -18.02 28.37 24.96
C THR A 135 -16.79 28.85 24.20
N GLY A 136 -16.90 29.97 23.48
CA GLY A 136 -15.81 30.55 22.69
C GLY A 136 -16.05 30.51 21.18
N ASP A 137 -14.95 30.68 20.43
CA ASP A 137 -14.95 30.78 18.97
C ASP A 137 -15.24 29.41 18.33
N ALA A 138 -16.45 29.24 17.81
CA ALA A 138 -16.93 27.99 17.21
C ALA A 138 -16.02 27.50 16.08
N ARG A 139 -15.52 28.40 15.24
CA ARG A 139 -14.63 28.06 14.13
C ARG A 139 -13.37 27.35 14.63
N LYS A 140 -12.68 27.94 15.61
CA LYS A 140 -11.43 27.37 16.17
C LYS A 140 -11.67 26.02 16.85
N VAL A 141 -12.82 25.85 17.50
CA VAL A 141 -13.20 24.59 18.14
C VAL A 141 -13.44 23.50 17.09
N ILE A 142 -14.18 23.80 16.02
CA ILE A 142 -14.45 22.85 14.93
C ILE A 142 -13.15 22.45 14.24
N GLN A 143 -12.30 23.41 13.86
CA GLN A 143 -10.99 23.15 13.24
C GLN A 143 -10.14 22.20 14.09
N LYS A 144 -10.05 22.46 15.40
CA LYS A 144 -9.31 21.61 16.33
C LYS A 144 -9.93 20.21 16.47
N ARG A 145 -11.25 20.10 16.47
CA ARG A 145 -11.95 18.81 16.52
C ARG A 145 -11.68 18.00 15.25
N VAL A 146 -11.82 18.60 14.07
CA VAL A 146 -11.53 17.96 12.78
C VAL A 146 -10.08 17.49 12.72
N ALA A 147 -9.12 18.35 13.04
CA ALA A 147 -7.70 18.00 13.06
C ALA A 147 -7.42 16.83 14.02
N LYS A 148 -7.97 16.87 15.23
CA LYS A 148 -7.84 15.78 16.22
C LYS A 148 -8.52 14.49 15.76
N SER A 149 -9.67 14.57 15.09
CA SER A 149 -10.34 13.40 14.53
C SER A 149 -9.50 12.77 13.42
N PHE A 150 -8.88 13.58 12.56
CA PHE A 150 -7.91 13.07 11.59
C PHE A 150 -6.66 12.46 12.24
N GLU A 151 -6.08 13.09 13.26
CA GLU A 151 -4.95 12.51 14.01
C GLU A 151 -5.32 11.16 14.65
N LYS A 152 -6.51 11.07 15.25
CA LYS A 152 -6.97 9.86 15.98
C LYS A 152 -7.38 8.73 15.05
N GLU A 153 -8.09 9.04 13.97
CA GLU A 153 -8.61 8.04 13.05
C GLU A 153 -7.61 7.64 11.96
N GLY A 154 -6.46 8.32 11.91
CA GLY A 154 -5.57 8.32 10.75
C GLY A 154 -6.19 9.21 9.69
N LEU A 155 -5.47 10.27 9.31
CA LEU A 155 -5.95 11.19 8.30
C LEU A 155 -6.21 10.35 7.05
N THR A 156 -7.49 10.25 6.65
CA THR A 156 -7.96 9.41 5.55
C THR A 156 -7.66 7.91 5.71
N ALA A 157 -8.19 7.27 6.76
CA ALA A 157 -8.14 5.82 6.90
C ALA A 157 -8.56 5.10 5.61
N PHE A 158 -7.62 4.43 4.97
CA PHE A 158 -7.92 3.46 3.93
C PHE A 158 -8.63 2.28 4.56
N ILE A 159 -9.77 1.89 4.00
CA ILE A 159 -10.48 0.70 4.43
C ILE A 159 -9.99 -0.46 3.58
N THR A 160 -9.22 -1.35 4.20
CA THR A 160 -8.74 -2.57 3.54
C THR A 160 -9.90 -3.54 3.25
N LYS A 161 -9.67 -4.55 2.41
CA LYS A 161 -10.69 -5.60 2.11
C LYS A 161 -11.20 -6.29 3.37
N ASP A 162 -10.38 -6.40 4.41
CA ASP A 162 -10.74 -6.94 5.73
C ASP A 162 -11.25 -5.88 6.73
N ASN A 163 -11.69 -4.73 6.22
CA ASN A 163 -12.34 -3.64 6.96
C ASN A 163 -11.48 -2.99 8.06
N ARG A 164 -10.15 -3.04 7.93
CA ARG A 164 -9.24 -2.31 8.80
C ARG A 164 -9.09 -0.89 8.29
N LYS A 165 -9.07 0.07 9.22
CA LYS A 165 -8.74 1.47 8.98
C LYS A 165 -7.24 1.65 9.11
N LEU A 166 -6.56 1.98 8.02
CA LEU A 166 -5.11 2.22 8.00
C LEU A 166 -4.81 3.68 7.65
N PRO A 167 -3.97 4.38 8.44
CA PRO A 167 -3.47 5.70 8.07
C PRO A 167 -2.84 5.73 6.67
N LEU A 168 -2.93 6.88 6.00
CA LEU A 168 -2.45 7.08 4.63
C LEU A 168 -0.96 6.72 4.47
N ASP A 169 -0.13 7.17 5.42
CA ASP A 169 1.30 6.88 5.51
C ASP A 169 1.59 5.41 5.71
N PHE A 170 0.91 4.78 6.67
CA PHE A 170 1.05 3.35 6.93
C PHE A 170 0.71 2.54 5.68
N TYR A 171 -0.42 2.80 5.04
CA TYR A 171 -0.84 2.09 3.84
C TYR A 171 0.15 2.30 2.68
N ALA A 172 0.51 3.55 2.39
CA ALA A 172 1.42 3.89 1.30
C ALA A 172 2.78 3.21 1.46
N MET A 173 3.36 3.20 2.65
CA MET A 173 4.64 2.52 2.88
C MET A 173 4.47 1.00 2.85
N THR A 174 3.54 0.50 3.64
CA THR A 174 3.45 -0.91 4.00
C THR A 174 2.98 -1.74 2.81
N VAL A 175 1.93 -1.27 2.13
CA VAL A 175 1.39 -1.94 0.94
C VAL A 175 2.38 -1.85 -0.21
N THR A 176 2.98 -0.69 -0.47
CA THR A 176 4.00 -0.55 -1.51
C THR A 176 5.16 -1.51 -1.26
N ARG A 177 5.76 -1.52 -0.06
CA ARG A 177 6.86 -2.42 0.29
C ARG A 177 6.48 -3.89 0.10
N THR A 178 5.27 -4.25 0.49
CA THR A 178 4.75 -5.62 0.33
C THR A 178 4.63 -5.97 -1.16
N LYS A 179 4.04 -5.09 -1.98
CA LYS A 179 3.90 -5.29 -3.43
C LYS A 179 5.24 -5.31 -4.15
N MET A 180 6.23 -4.50 -3.74
CA MET A 180 7.59 -4.53 -4.28
C MET A 180 8.30 -5.85 -3.94
N ARG A 181 8.13 -6.37 -2.72
CA ARG A 181 8.68 -7.68 -2.35
C ARG A 181 8.02 -8.81 -3.11
N ASP A 182 6.69 -8.80 -3.22
CA ASP A 182 5.95 -9.75 -4.03
C ASP A 182 6.42 -9.70 -5.49
N ALA A 183 6.58 -8.50 -6.08
CA ALA A 183 7.11 -8.34 -7.42
C ALA A 183 8.48 -9.01 -7.60
N SER A 184 9.41 -8.81 -6.65
CA SER A 184 10.69 -9.51 -6.64
C SER A 184 10.52 -11.03 -6.62
N VAL A 185 9.70 -11.55 -5.72
CA VAL A 185 9.43 -12.99 -5.60
C VAL A 185 8.80 -13.56 -6.86
N GLN A 186 7.84 -12.87 -7.49
CA GLN A 186 7.28 -13.27 -8.78
C GLN A 186 8.34 -13.28 -9.89
N GLY A 187 9.31 -12.35 -9.85
CA GLY A 187 10.48 -12.37 -10.72
C GLY A 187 11.31 -13.65 -10.56
N HIS A 188 11.54 -14.07 -9.31
CA HIS A 188 12.20 -15.35 -9.03
C HIS A 188 11.41 -16.54 -9.57
N VAL A 189 10.12 -16.62 -9.22
CA VAL A 189 9.22 -17.72 -9.62
C VAL A 189 9.21 -17.90 -11.12
N GLN A 190 8.95 -16.82 -11.87
CA GLN A 190 8.91 -16.89 -13.34
C GLN A 190 10.26 -17.31 -13.91
N ARG A 191 11.36 -16.81 -13.34
CA ARG A 191 12.70 -17.19 -13.80
C ARG A 191 13.03 -18.65 -13.52
N TYR A 192 12.62 -19.20 -12.38
CA TYR A 192 12.82 -20.61 -12.06
C TYR A 192 11.99 -21.52 -12.98
N ILE A 193 10.70 -21.22 -13.16
CA ILE A 193 9.80 -21.98 -14.05
C ILE A 193 10.32 -21.96 -15.50
N GLU A 194 10.74 -20.80 -16.02
CA GLU A 194 11.34 -20.71 -17.35
C GLU A 194 12.51 -21.68 -17.54
N ASN A 195 13.30 -21.89 -16.47
CA ASN A 195 14.46 -22.76 -16.46
C ASN A 195 14.14 -24.22 -16.06
N GLY A 196 12.87 -24.59 -16.02
CA GLY A 196 12.41 -25.93 -15.68
C GLY A 196 12.68 -26.33 -14.24
N GLN A 197 12.83 -25.34 -13.34
CA GLN A 197 12.97 -25.58 -11.91
C GLN A 197 11.60 -25.37 -11.25
N ASP A 198 11.02 -26.46 -10.77
CA ASP A 198 9.72 -26.43 -10.09
C ASP A 198 9.86 -26.41 -8.57
N LEU A 199 10.85 -27.12 -8.02
CA LEU A 199 11.06 -27.16 -6.58
C LEU A 199 11.99 -26.03 -6.15
N VAL A 200 11.52 -25.22 -5.20
CA VAL A 200 12.30 -24.17 -4.55
C VAL A 200 12.28 -24.35 -3.05
N GLN A 201 13.39 -24.01 -2.39
CA GLN A 201 13.47 -23.98 -0.94
C GLN A 201 13.39 -22.54 -0.43
N ILE A 202 12.52 -22.30 0.54
CA ILE A 202 12.45 -21.01 1.23
C ILE A 202 13.68 -20.89 2.14
N ILE A 203 14.57 -19.97 1.78
CA ILE A 203 15.77 -19.66 2.55
C ILE A 203 15.53 -18.53 3.53
N GLU A 204 16.23 -18.56 4.64
CA GLU A 204 16.22 -17.51 5.66
C GLU A 204 17.55 -16.73 5.60
N ASN A 205 17.48 -15.40 5.69
CA ASN A 205 18.65 -14.59 6.01
C ASN A 205 18.90 -14.59 7.52
N SER A 206 20.15 -14.44 7.97
CA SER A 206 20.44 -14.29 9.40
C SER A 206 19.66 -13.10 9.98
N ASP A 207 18.93 -13.32 11.09
CA ASP A 207 18.02 -12.39 11.78
C ASP A 207 16.59 -12.28 11.23
N SER A 208 15.93 -13.40 10.87
CA SER A 208 14.50 -13.35 10.53
C SER A 208 13.59 -13.31 11.76
N CYS A 209 12.41 -12.71 11.61
CA CYS A 209 11.37 -12.73 12.64
C CYS A 209 10.73 -14.14 12.75
N ALA A 210 10.04 -14.41 13.86
CA ALA A 210 9.40 -15.71 14.09
C ALA A 210 8.41 -16.13 12.98
N VAL A 211 7.75 -15.16 12.32
CA VAL A 211 6.81 -15.43 11.22
C VAL A 211 7.57 -15.97 10.00
N CYS A 212 8.66 -15.32 9.59
CA CYS A 212 9.47 -15.78 8.46
C CYS A 212 10.21 -17.08 8.78
N ALA A 213 10.74 -17.22 10.00
CA ALA A 213 11.46 -18.41 10.45
C ALA A 213 10.60 -19.69 10.37
N ALA A 214 9.28 -19.57 10.56
CA ALA A 214 8.35 -20.69 10.46
C ALA A 214 8.30 -21.34 9.06
N HIS A 215 8.71 -20.61 8.02
CA HIS A 215 8.73 -21.10 6.64
C HIS A 215 10.12 -21.55 6.18
N ARG A 216 11.16 -21.42 7.01
CA ARG A 216 12.54 -21.78 6.67
C ARG A 216 12.64 -23.26 6.28
N GLY A 217 13.32 -23.50 5.17
CA GLY A 217 13.67 -24.85 4.73
C GLY A 217 12.51 -25.61 4.09
N VAL A 218 11.29 -25.03 4.09
CA VAL A 218 10.14 -25.58 3.38
C VAL A 218 10.44 -25.59 1.89
N VAL A 219 10.24 -26.75 1.27
CA VAL A 219 10.35 -26.94 -0.19
C VAL A 219 8.95 -26.84 -0.78
N VAL A 220 8.81 -26.00 -1.80
CA VAL A 220 7.54 -25.69 -2.45
C VAL A 220 7.64 -26.02 -3.93
N SER A 221 6.60 -26.65 -4.48
CA SER A 221 6.40 -26.80 -5.93
C SER A 221 5.73 -25.55 -6.48
N LEU A 222 6.38 -24.89 -7.44
CA LEU A 222 5.93 -23.64 -8.04
C LEU A 222 4.74 -23.83 -8.99
N THR A 223 4.67 -24.97 -9.70
CA THR A 223 3.58 -25.31 -10.61
C THR A 223 2.55 -26.24 -9.99
N GLY A 224 2.90 -26.93 -8.90
CA GLY A 224 2.09 -27.98 -8.29
C GLY A 224 2.21 -29.35 -8.97
N ASP A 225 3.06 -29.47 -10.00
CA ASP A 225 3.19 -30.71 -10.78
C ASP A 225 4.09 -31.76 -10.10
N THR A 226 4.92 -31.35 -9.12
CA THR A 226 5.82 -32.28 -8.44
C THR A 226 5.14 -32.93 -7.22
N GLU A 227 4.73 -34.19 -7.37
CA GLU A 227 4.10 -34.97 -6.32
C GLU A 227 4.94 -35.06 -5.03
N GLY A 228 4.26 -35.05 -3.88
CA GLY A 228 4.89 -35.18 -2.56
C GLY A 228 5.38 -33.86 -1.94
N TYR A 229 5.27 -32.74 -2.67
CA TYR A 229 5.59 -31.40 -2.18
C TYR A 229 4.35 -30.52 -2.14
N LYS A 230 4.32 -29.59 -1.20
CA LYS A 230 3.24 -28.60 -1.11
C LYS A 230 3.34 -27.60 -2.26
N SER A 231 2.23 -27.26 -2.87
CA SER A 231 2.20 -26.24 -3.93
C SER A 231 2.17 -24.82 -3.36
N VAL A 232 2.31 -23.81 -4.24
CA VAL A 232 2.12 -22.39 -3.90
C VAL A 232 0.69 -22.05 -3.42
N ASP A 233 -0.30 -22.89 -3.73
CA ASP A 233 -1.67 -22.74 -3.23
C ASP A 233 -1.81 -23.24 -1.78
N GLU A 234 -0.95 -24.16 -1.36
CA GLU A 234 -0.92 -24.72 -0.01
C GLU A 234 0.07 -23.98 0.92
N VAL A 235 1.15 -23.46 0.35
CA VAL A 235 2.19 -22.70 1.05
C VAL A 235 2.44 -21.41 0.29
N GLN A 236 2.00 -20.30 0.88
CA GLN A 236 2.28 -18.99 0.35
C GLN A 236 3.80 -18.75 0.26
N LEU A 237 4.25 -18.10 -0.80
CA LEU A 237 5.61 -17.57 -0.90
C LEU A 237 5.71 -16.22 -0.15
N PRO A 238 6.91 -15.78 0.26
CA PRO A 238 7.04 -14.45 0.85
C PRO A 238 6.55 -13.36 -0.14
N PRO A 239 6.12 -12.18 0.35
CA PRO A 239 6.16 -11.73 1.74
C PRO A 239 5.01 -12.27 2.62
N TYR A 240 5.33 -12.66 3.86
CA TYR A 240 4.37 -13.22 4.83
C TYR A 240 3.67 -12.20 5.72
N HIS A 241 4.33 -11.07 5.92
CA HIS A 241 3.80 -9.98 6.72
C HIS A 241 4.32 -8.65 6.17
N PRO A 242 3.64 -7.56 6.51
CA PRO A 242 4.14 -6.25 6.18
C PRO A 242 5.38 -5.89 7.02
N ASN A 243 6.34 -5.17 6.43
CA ASN A 243 7.57 -4.74 7.12
C ASN A 243 7.34 -3.55 8.05
#